data_AF-A0A933HN33-F1
#
_entry.id   AF-A0A933HN33-F1
#
_cell.length_a   1.000
_cell.length_b   1.000
_cell.length_c   1.000
_cell.angle_alpha   90.00
_cell.angle_beta   90.00
_cell.angle_gamma   90.00
#
_symmetry.space_group_name_H-M   'P 1'
#
loop_
_entity.id
_entity.type
_entity.pdbx_description
1 polymer ?
#
loop_
_entity_poly.entity_id
_entity_poly.type
_entity_poly.pdbx_seq_one_letter_code
_entity_poly.pdbx_strand_id
1 'polypeptide(L)'
;MRNNGTLQEHYAKLAPRERLTLLLAAKERGDEQERCALIDAAPTALYRLPDYHNALDMLQLMALSYLINQLNRAWSMSTLAHVGEIESEAYRGARMGAYTFCVQADAWRAFCGELGIGENAMLAGFGECSPFEDALFSLEFTEKIAREFAFTFDEAQAEARRTFGADAGKPITVERALQDVRCLFDKHAAR
;
A
#
# COMPACT_ATOMS: atom_id res chain seq x y z
N MET A 1 -25.18 18.66 -31.51
CA MET A 1 -23.71 18.54 -31.36
C MET A 1 -23.18 19.88 -30.89
N ARG A 2 -22.67 19.96 -29.64
CA ARG A 2 -22.04 21.18 -29.13
C ARG A 2 -20.63 21.29 -29.70
N ASN A 3 -20.25 22.50 -30.08
CA ASN A 3 -19.00 22.80 -30.77
C ASN A 3 -17.85 22.81 -29.74
N ASN A 4 -17.29 21.62 -29.42
CA ASN A 4 -16.25 21.47 -28.39
C ASN A 4 -14.88 22.04 -28.82
N GLY A 5 -14.70 22.40 -30.10
CA GLY A 5 -13.42 22.87 -30.63
C GLY A 5 -12.91 24.17 -29.99
N THR A 6 -13.80 25.08 -29.61
CA THR A 6 -13.40 26.38 -29.03
C THR A 6 -12.90 26.29 -27.59
N LEU A 7 -13.33 25.27 -26.83
CA LEU A 7 -12.89 25.07 -25.44
C LEU A 7 -11.44 24.55 -25.37
N GLN A 8 -11.03 23.70 -26.32
CA GLN A 8 -9.72 23.08 -26.34
C GLN A 8 -8.58 24.10 -26.53
N GLU A 9 -8.83 25.19 -27.24
CA GLU A 9 -7.86 26.29 -27.45
C GLU A 9 -7.39 26.92 -26.13
N HIS A 10 -8.18 26.79 -25.07
CA HIS A 10 -7.85 27.34 -23.76
C HIS A 10 -7.04 26.38 -22.87
N TYR A 11 -6.99 25.08 -23.19
CA TYR A 11 -6.34 24.08 -22.33
C TYR A 11 -4.83 24.31 -22.13
N ALA A 12 -4.15 24.85 -23.14
CA ALA A 12 -2.72 25.19 -23.07
C ALA A 12 -2.44 26.34 -22.08
N LYS A 13 -3.43 27.19 -21.79
CA LYS A 13 -3.30 28.37 -20.91
C LYS A 13 -3.68 28.08 -19.45
N LEU A 14 -4.24 26.90 -19.17
CA LEU A 14 -4.64 26.52 -17.82
C LEU A 14 -3.41 26.45 -16.89
N ALA A 15 -3.59 26.95 -15.67
CA ALA A 15 -2.65 26.73 -14.60
C ALA A 15 -2.62 25.23 -14.22
N PRO A 16 -1.50 24.71 -13.65
CA PRO A 16 -1.40 23.29 -13.28
C PRO A 16 -2.56 22.79 -12.41
N ARG A 17 -3.01 23.62 -11.45
CA ARG A 17 -4.13 23.29 -10.56
C ARG A 17 -5.47 23.18 -11.30
N GLU A 18 -5.74 24.09 -12.22
CA GLU A 18 -6.99 24.09 -13.01
C GLU A 18 -7.04 22.87 -13.93
N ARG A 19 -5.91 22.58 -14.60
CA ARG A 19 -5.78 21.40 -15.46
C ARG A 19 -5.99 20.11 -14.67
N LEU A 20 -5.41 19.99 -13.47
CA LEU A 20 -5.63 18.83 -12.60
C LEU A 20 -7.11 18.63 -12.27
N THR A 21 -7.82 19.69 -11.88
CA THR A 21 -9.26 19.63 -11.59
C THR A 21 -10.06 19.15 -12.81
N LEU A 22 -9.78 19.69 -14.01
CA LEU A 22 -10.49 19.29 -15.23
C LEU A 22 -10.17 17.84 -15.63
N LEU A 23 -8.92 17.39 -15.48
CA LEU A 23 -8.53 16.00 -15.72
C LEU A 23 -9.30 15.03 -14.82
N LEU A 24 -9.41 15.36 -13.53
CA LEU A 24 -10.16 14.55 -12.56
C LEU A 24 -11.66 14.53 -12.90
N ALA A 25 -12.23 15.68 -13.25
CA ALA A 25 -13.64 15.78 -13.62
C ALA A 25 -13.95 15.04 -14.93
N ALA A 26 -13.07 15.11 -15.94
CA ALA A 26 -13.19 14.35 -17.18
C ALA A 26 -13.14 12.84 -16.91
N LYS A 27 -12.22 12.40 -16.04
CA LYS A 27 -12.12 11.01 -15.60
C LYS A 27 -13.39 10.53 -14.89
N GLU A 28 -13.96 11.32 -13.99
CA GLU A 28 -15.21 11.00 -13.28
C GLU A 28 -16.40 10.83 -14.23
N ARG A 29 -16.47 11.63 -15.30
CA ARG A 29 -17.49 11.52 -16.36
C ARG A 29 -17.24 10.40 -17.35
N GLY A 30 -16.06 9.76 -17.34
CA GLY A 30 -15.64 8.84 -18.39
C GLY A 30 -15.38 9.52 -19.75
N ASP A 31 -15.14 10.84 -19.77
CA ASP A 31 -14.83 11.61 -20.98
C ASP A 31 -13.34 11.47 -21.32
N GLU A 32 -13.01 10.33 -21.92
CA GLU A 32 -11.64 9.99 -22.31
C GLU A 32 -11.08 10.95 -23.37
N GLN A 33 -11.95 11.50 -24.23
CA GLN A 33 -11.55 12.45 -25.26
C GLN A 33 -11.09 13.78 -24.64
N GLU A 34 -11.86 14.33 -23.70
CA GLU A 34 -11.46 15.53 -22.97
C GLU A 34 -10.19 15.28 -22.15
N ARG A 35 -10.08 14.10 -21.51
CA ARG A 35 -8.89 13.71 -20.76
C ARG A 35 -7.63 13.71 -21.63
N CYS A 36 -7.67 13.07 -22.80
CA CYS A 36 -6.56 13.07 -23.75
C CYS A 36 -6.22 14.48 -24.25
N ALA A 37 -7.24 15.28 -24.62
CA ALA A 37 -7.02 16.66 -25.08
C ALA A 37 -6.34 17.55 -24.01
N LEU A 38 -6.71 17.38 -22.73
CA LEU A 38 -6.07 18.10 -21.61
C LEU A 38 -4.62 17.65 -21.37
N ILE A 39 -4.30 16.37 -21.58
CA ILE A 39 -2.94 15.82 -21.48
C ILE A 39 -2.08 16.36 -22.62
N ASP A 40 -2.57 16.27 -23.86
CA ASP A 40 -1.83 16.69 -25.05
C ASP A 40 -1.56 18.20 -25.08
N ALA A 41 -2.48 19.00 -24.52
CA ALA A 41 -2.31 20.45 -24.41
C ALA A 41 -1.42 20.89 -23.23
N ALA A 42 -1.01 19.97 -22.35
CA ALA A 42 -0.20 20.32 -21.19
C ALA A 42 1.24 20.71 -21.62
N PRO A 43 1.79 21.85 -21.14
CA PRO A 43 3.19 22.18 -21.37
C PRO A 43 4.09 21.07 -20.81
N THR A 44 5.02 20.59 -21.64
CA THR A 44 6.00 19.57 -21.25
C THR A 44 7.36 20.21 -20.98
N ALA A 45 8.09 19.68 -20.01
CA ALA A 45 9.46 20.05 -19.73
C ALA A 45 10.32 18.80 -19.68
N LEU A 46 11.51 18.86 -20.29
CA LEU A 46 12.47 17.77 -20.27
C LEU A 46 13.31 17.86 -18.99
N TYR A 47 13.25 16.81 -18.17
CA TYR A 47 14.09 16.66 -16.99
C TYR A 47 15.09 15.52 -17.20
N ARG A 48 16.28 15.67 -16.62
CA ARG A 48 17.28 14.59 -16.53
C ARG A 48 17.28 14.09 -15.10
N LEU A 49 17.04 12.81 -14.94
CA LEU A 49 17.00 12.14 -13.64
C LEU A 49 18.10 11.09 -13.59
N PRO A 50 18.64 10.78 -12.40
CA PRO A 50 19.50 9.62 -12.23
C PRO A 50 18.78 8.32 -12.63
N ASP A 51 19.53 7.32 -13.06
CA ASP A 51 19.01 6.01 -13.47
C ASP A 51 18.26 5.27 -12.34
N TYR A 52 18.62 5.53 -11.08
CA TYR A 52 17.95 4.98 -9.92
C TYR A 52 16.64 5.69 -9.53
N HIS A 53 16.29 6.81 -10.18
CA HIS A 53 15.16 7.64 -9.74
C HIS A 53 13.84 6.86 -9.71
N ASN A 54 13.53 6.09 -10.75
CA ASN A 54 12.29 5.30 -10.80
C ASN A 54 12.27 4.20 -9.74
N ALA A 55 13.41 3.57 -9.45
CA ALA A 55 13.53 2.58 -8.39
C ALA A 55 13.31 3.22 -7.00
N LEU A 56 13.83 4.42 -6.78
CA LEU A 56 13.63 5.17 -5.54
C LEU A 56 12.16 5.58 -5.35
N ASP A 57 11.53 6.15 -6.38
CA ASP A 57 10.12 6.54 -6.35
C ASP A 57 9.20 5.33 -6.10
N MET A 58 9.50 4.20 -6.73
CA MET A 58 8.76 2.97 -6.50
C MET A 58 8.94 2.46 -5.07
N LEU A 59 10.18 2.47 -4.55
CA LEU A 59 10.45 2.08 -3.16
C LEU A 59 9.69 2.97 -2.17
N GLN A 60 9.61 4.28 -2.42
CA GLN A 60 8.81 5.21 -1.62
C GLN A 60 7.32 4.85 -1.65
N LEU A 61 6.76 4.60 -2.83
CA LEU A 61 5.36 4.21 -2.98
C LEU A 61 5.05 2.87 -2.30
N MET A 62 5.97 1.91 -2.39
CA MET A 62 5.86 0.61 -1.70
C MET A 62 5.92 0.75 -0.20
N ALA A 63 6.84 1.57 0.34
CA ALA A 63 6.94 1.84 1.77
C ALA A 63 5.65 2.48 2.30
N LEU A 64 5.09 3.46 1.59
CA LEU A 64 3.82 4.09 1.96
C LEU A 64 2.66 3.08 1.91
N SER A 65 2.60 2.27 0.86
CA SER A 65 1.58 1.22 0.73
C SER A 65 1.69 0.16 1.83
N TYR A 66 2.92 -0.22 2.20
CA TYR A 66 3.19 -1.12 3.32
C TYR A 66 2.66 -0.51 4.63
N LEU A 67 3.02 0.74 4.93
CA LEU A 67 2.57 1.45 6.13
C LEU A 67 1.05 1.49 6.23
N ILE A 68 0.36 1.91 5.16
CA ILE A 68 -1.11 1.97 5.12
C ILE A 68 -1.72 0.59 5.37
N ASN A 69 -1.19 -0.46 4.72
CA ASN A 69 -1.71 -1.81 4.87
C ASN A 69 -1.47 -2.37 6.29
N GLN A 70 -0.33 -2.07 6.91
CA GLN A 70 -0.07 -2.49 8.28
C GLN A 70 -0.97 -1.76 9.29
N LEU A 71 -1.17 -0.45 9.13
CA LEU A 71 -2.11 0.31 9.96
C LEU A 71 -3.54 -0.21 9.82
N ASN A 72 -3.97 -0.55 8.61
CA ASN A 72 -5.31 -1.12 8.40
C ASN A 72 -5.48 -2.51 9.04
N ARG A 73 -4.43 -3.35 9.00
CA ARG A 73 -4.42 -4.66 9.68
C ARG A 73 -4.43 -4.50 11.20
N ALA A 74 -3.59 -3.60 11.72
CA ALA A 74 -3.57 -3.24 13.14
C ALA A 74 -4.95 -2.82 13.65
N TRP A 75 -5.60 -1.91 12.93
CA TRP A 75 -6.94 -1.44 13.24
C TRP A 75 -7.99 -2.57 13.22
N SER A 76 -7.97 -3.38 12.15
CA SER A 76 -8.91 -4.49 11.97
C SER A 76 -8.74 -5.55 13.06
N MET A 77 -7.50 -5.92 13.39
CA MET A 77 -7.15 -6.82 14.48
C MET A 77 -7.65 -6.27 15.83
N SER A 78 -7.34 -5.01 16.15
CA SER A 78 -7.77 -4.38 17.40
C SER A 78 -9.29 -4.31 17.51
N THR A 79 -9.98 -4.00 16.41
CA THR A 79 -11.45 -3.93 16.39
C THR A 79 -12.05 -5.31 16.66
N LEU A 80 -11.58 -6.34 15.95
CA LEU A 80 -12.07 -7.71 16.11
C LEU A 80 -11.77 -8.29 17.50
N ALA A 81 -10.60 -7.97 18.06
CA ALA A 81 -10.24 -8.37 19.42
C ALA A 81 -11.07 -7.64 20.48
N HIS A 82 -11.45 -6.39 20.25
CA HIS A 82 -12.25 -5.60 21.18
C HIS A 82 -13.72 -6.04 21.21
N VAL A 83 -14.30 -6.35 20.05
CA VAL A 83 -15.72 -6.75 19.96
C VAL A 83 -15.94 -8.25 20.19
N GLY A 84 -14.90 -9.06 20.05
CA GLY A 84 -14.97 -10.51 20.16
C GLY A 84 -14.80 -10.99 21.59
N GLU A 85 -15.76 -11.79 22.07
CA GLU A 85 -15.51 -12.65 23.22
C GLU A 85 -14.38 -13.64 22.91
N ILE A 86 -13.66 -14.10 23.93
CA ILE A 86 -12.66 -15.17 23.78
C ILE A 86 -13.32 -16.36 23.07
N GLU A 87 -12.61 -16.93 22.08
CA GLU A 87 -13.10 -18.03 21.22
C GLU A 87 -14.28 -17.71 20.28
N SER A 88 -14.73 -16.45 20.20
CA SER A 88 -15.66 -16.02 19.15
C SER A 88 -15.01 -16.08 17.75
N GLU A 89 -15.83 -16.04 16.69
CA GLU A 89 -15.34 -15.90 15.31
C GLU A 89 -14.56 -14.60 15.13
N ALA A 90 -15.00 -13.51 15.76
CA ALA A 90 -14.29 -12.24 15.74
C ALA A 90 -12.89 -12.38 16.37
N TYR A 91 -12.78 -13.05 17.52
CA TYR A 91 -11.50 -13.30 18.18
C TYR A 91 -10.56 -14.16 17.32
N ARG A 92 -11.06 -15.22 16.68
CA ARG A 92 -10.28 -16.03 15.73
C ARG A 92 -9.85 -15.22 14.50
N GLY A 93 -10.75 -14.38 13.98
CA GLY A 93 -10.43 -13.43 12.92
C GLY A 93 -9.33 -12.45 13.31
N ALA A 94 -9.35 -11.96 14.55
CA ALA A 94 -8.29 -11.11 15.09
C ALA A 94 -6.94 -11.85 15.15
N ARG A 95 -6.91 -13.10 15.64
CA ARG A 95 -5.68 -13.93 15.68
C ARG A 95 -5.12 -14.21 14.28
N MET A 96 -5.99 -14.46 13.30
CA MET A 96 -5.60 -14.58 11.90
C MET A 96 -5.06 -13.26 11.34
N GLY A 97 -5.70 -12.14 11.67
CA GLY A 97 -5.21 -10.80 11.34
C GLY A 97 -3.81 -10.55 11.89
N ALA A 98 -3.58 -10.87 13.16
CA ALA A 98 -2.28 -10.78 13.82
C ALA A 98 -1.21 -11.65 13.14
N TYR A 99 -1.54 -12.89 12.78
CA TYR A 99 -0.65 -13.75 12.00
C TYR A 99 -0.23 -13.10 10.69
N THR A 100 -1.19 -12.61 9.89
CA THR A 100 -0.87 -11.96 8.61
C THR A 100 -0.10 -10.66 8.77
N PHE A 101 -0.35 -9.90 9.84
CA PHE A 101 0.39 -8.70 10.20
C PHE A 101 1.87 -9.04 10.41
N CYS A 102 2.16 -10.02 11.27
CA CYS A 102 3.53 -10.45 11.58
C CYS A 102 4.27 -10.98 10.34
N VAL A 103 3.64 -11.84 9.55
CA VAL A 103 4.23 -12.37 8.30
C VAL A 103 4.63 -11.25 7.34
N GLN A 104 3.78 -10.24 7.17
CA GLN A 104 4.04 -9.11 6.30
C GLN A 104 5.14 -8.18 6.85
N ALA A 105 5.20 -8.00 8.17
CA ALA A 105 6.25 -7.21 8.80
C ALA A 105 7.63 -7.89 8.67
N ASP A 106 7.68 -9.23 8.84
CA ASP A 106 8.88 -10.04 8.64
C ASP A 106 9.34 -10.02 7.18
N ALA A 107 8.41 -10.12 6.23
CA ALA A 107 8.71 -10.04 4.81
C ALA A 107 9.24 -8.66 4.40
N TRP A 108 8.67 -7.58 4.94
CA TRP A 108 9.16 -6.22 4.70
C TRP A 108 10.57 -6.02 5.27
N ARG A 109 10.82 -6.46 6.52
CA ARG A 109 12.15 -6.41 7.14
C ARG A 109 13.19 -7.20 6.32
N ALA A 110 12.83 -8.39 5.84
CA ALA A 110 13.72 -9.17 4.97
C ALA A 110 14.03 -8.44 3.64
N PHE A 111 13.00 -7.88 2.99
CA PHE A 111 13.18 -7.11 1.75
C PHE A 111 14.07 -5.88 1.96
N CYS A 112 13.84 -5.09 3.01
CA CYS A 112 14.70 -3.95 3.34
C CYS A 112 16.14 -4.38 3.65
N GLY A 113 16.31 -5.52 4.34
CA GLY A 113 17.61 -6.12 4.61
C GLY A 113 18.38 -6.49 3.33
N GLU A 114 17.70 -6.98 2.29
CA GLU A 114 18.31 -7.26 0.97
C GLU A 114 18.83 -5.99 0.28
N LEU A 115 18.17 -4.86 0.51
CA LEU A 115 18.59 -3.55 0.00
C LEU A 115 19.63 -2.86 0.90
N GLY A 116 19.97 -3.44 2.05
CA GLY A 116 20.90 -2.85 3.00
C GLY A 116 20.37 -1.59 3.71
N ILE A 117 19.05 -1.44 3.80
CA ILE A 117 18.38 -0.30 4.45
C ILE A 117 17.59 -0.75 5.67
N GLY A 118 17.44 0.15 6.64
CA GLY A 118 16.52 -0.07 7.77
C GLY A 118 15.07 -0.09 7.29
N GLU A 119 14.23 -0.91 7.91
CA GLU A 119 12.83 -1.13 7.55
C GLU A 119 11.97 0.14 7.62
N ASN A 120 12.39 1.09 8.45
CA ASN A 120 11.73 2.38 8.64
C ASN A 120 12.48 3.53 7.94
N ALA A 121 13.59 3.27 7.24
CA ALA A 121 14.43 4.32 6.66
C ALA A 121 13.64 5.19 5.66
N MET A 122 12.80 4.55 4.84
CA MET A 122 11.94 5.26 3.87
C MET A 122 10.77 5.97 4.53
N LEU A 123 10.37 5.56 5.73
CA LEU A 123 9.26 6.16 6.48
C LEU A 123 9.72 7.36 7.32
N ALA A 124 10.97 7.33 7.79
CA ALA A 124 11.58 8.42 8.55
C ALA A 124 11.62 9.74 7.78
N GLY A 125 11.78 9.69 6.45
CA GLY A 125 11.74 10.88 5.59
C GLY A 125 10.39 11.61 5.56
N PHE A 126 9.31 10.98 6.02
CA PHE A 126 8.02 11.64 6.20
C PHE A 126 7.85 12.29 7.59
N GLY A 127 8.77 12.02 8.52
CA GLY A 127 8.65 12.36 9.95
C GLY A 127 8.97 13.81 10.32
N GLU A 128 9.80 14.52 9.55
CA GLU A 128 10.30 15.86 9.92
C GLU A 128 9.20 16.92 10.14
N CYS A 129 7.96 16.67 9.71
CA CYS A 129 6.81 17.56 9.89
C CYS A 129 5.47 16.85 10.21
N SER A 130 5.44 15.56 10.60
CA SER A 130 4.20 14.77 10.46
C SER A 130 3.81 13.84 11.62
N PRO A 131 2.50 13.57 11.85
CA PRO A 131 1.96 12.49 12.71
C PRO A 131 2.45 11.05 12.40
N PHE A 132 3.46 10.88 11.53
CA PHE A 132 4.01 9.56 11.19
C PHE A 132 4.93 8.97 12.26
N GLU A 133 5.56 9.78 13.12
CA GLU A 133 6.33 9.26 14.25
C GLU A 133 5.45 8.46 15.22
N ASP A 134 4.27 8.99 15.54
CA ASP A 134 3.26 8.30 16.35
C ASP A 134 2.77 7.01 15.67
N ALA A 135 2.66 7.01 14.34
CA ALA A 135 2.25 5.84 13.58
C ALA A 135 3.31 4.72 13.63
N LEU A 136 4.59 5.05 13.53
CA LEU A 136 5.69 4.07 13.65
C LEU A 136 5.74 3.47 15.06
N PHE A 137 5.66 4.31 16.08
CA PHE A 137 5.57 3.85 17.47
C PHE A 137 4.36 2.93 17.69
N SER A 138 3.19 3.31 17.14
CA SER A 138 1.98 2.50 17.22
C SER A 138 2.15 1.15 16.51
N LEU A 139 2.85 1.09 15.38
CA LEU A 139 3.11 -0.17 14.69
C LEU A 139 4.06 -1.07 15.46
N GLU A 140 5.15 -0.53 16.02
CA GLU A 140 6.07 -1.31 16.85
C GLU A 140 5.38 -1.89 18.08
N PHE A 141 4.56 -1.09 18.76
CA PHE A 141 3.75 -1.56 19.88
C PHE A 141 2.72 -2.61 19.45
N THR A 142 2.00 -2.37 18.35
CA THR A 142 1.04 -3.32 17.79
C THR A 142 1.70 -4.64 17.42
N GLU A 143 2.90 -4.60 16.84
CA GLU A 143 3.63 -5.80 16.45
C GLU A 143 3.95 -6.68 17.66
N LYS A 144 4.39 -6.07 18.78
CA LYS A 144 4.66 -6.81 20.02
C LYS A 144 3.40 -7.54 20.51
N ILE A 145 2.25 -6.88 20.50
CA ILE A 145 0.97 -7.50 20.86
C ILE A 145 0.60 -8.60 19.86
N ALA A 146 0.71 -8.31 18.56
CA ALA A 146 0.34 -9.25 17.50
C ALA A 146 1.16 -10.54 17.58
N ARG A 147 2.45 -10.48 17.93
CA ARG A 147 3.30 -11.67 18.06
C ARG A 147 2.88 -12.61 19.20
N GLU A 148 2.46 -12.06 20.33
CA GLU A 148 1.94 -12.85 21.45
C GLU A 148 0.55 -13.44 21.16
N PHE A 149 -0.20 -12.77 20.29
CA PHE A 149 -1.60 -13.07 20.03
C PHE A 149 -1.84 -13.94 18.79
N ALA A 150 -0.93 -13.89 17.82
CA ALA A 150 -1.06 -14.51 16.51
C ALA A 150 -1.29 -16.02 16.58
N PHE A 151 -1.92 -16.54 15.54
CA PHE A 151 -1.80 -17.96 15.24
C PHE A 151 -0.36 -18.29 14.86
N THR A 152 0.09 -19.48 15.22
CA THR A 152 1.19 -20.18 14.55
C THR A 152 0.77 -20.55 13.12
N PHE A 153 1.72 -20.97 12.27
CA PHE A 153 1.41 -21.42 10.91
C PHE A 153 0.38 -22.57 10.91
N ASP A 154 0.57 -23.56 11.79
CA ASP A 154 -0.30 -24.74 11.86
C ASP A 154 -1.70 -24.37 12.36
N GLU A 155 -1.81 -23.49 13.37
CA GLU A 155 -3.11 -22.97 13.81
C GLU A 155 -3.81 -22.16 12.71
N ALA A 156 -3.06 -21.32 11.98
CA ALA A 156 -3.61 -20.55 10.87
C ALA A 156 -4.10 -21.48 9.74
N GLN A 157 -3.37 -22.56 9.46
CA GLN A 157 -3.78 -23.54 8.46
C GLN A 157 -5.03 -24.31 8.91
N ALA A 158 -5.10 -24.71 10.18
CA ALA A 158 -6.27 -25.36 10.75
C ALA A 158 -7.50 -24.44 10.68
N GLU A 159 -7.33 -23.16 11.03
CA GLU A 159 -8.40 -22.17 11.00
C GLU A 159 -8.88 -21.86 9.58
N ALA A 160 -7.96 -21.77 8.61
CA ALA A 160 -8.28 -21.61 7.21
C ALA A 160 -9.11 -22.79 6.69
N ARG A 161 -8.72 -24.03 7.03
CA ARG A 161 -9.48 -25.24 6.68
C ARG A 161 -10.85 -25.29 7.36
N ARG A 162 -10.95 -24.85 8.62
CA ARG A 162 -12.21 -24.74 9.34
C ARG A 162 -13.18 -23.78 8.64
N THR A 163 -12.66 -22.64 8.19
CA THR A 163 -13.48 -21.55 7.64
C THR A 163 -13.85 -21.77 6.17
N PHE A 164 -12.92 -22.29 5.36
CA PHE A 164 -13.08 -22.39 3.90
C PHE A 164 -13.13 -23.83 3.37
N GLY A 165 -13.06 -24.84 4.24
CA GLY A 165 -13.06 -26.25 3.88
C GLY A 165 -11.66 -26.84 3.60
N ALA A 166 -11.61 -28.12 3.25
CA ALA A 166 -10.35 -28.86 3.05
C ALA A 166 -9.47 -28.28 1.93
N ASP A 167 -10.09 -27.62 0.94
CA ASP A 167 -9.43 -26.99 -0.20
C ASP A 167 -8.94 -25.57 0.10
N ALA A 168 -9.01 -25.12 1.36
CA ALA A 168 -8.43 -23.85 1.76
C ALA A 168 -6.95 -23.79 1.36
N GLY A 169 -6.56 -22.71 0.67
CA GLY A 169 -5.16 -22.43 0.36
C GLY A 169 -4.30 -22.40 1.62
N LYS A 170 -2.99 -22.64 1.47
CA LYS A 170 -2.06 -22.51 2.60
C LYS A 170 -2.06 -21.06 3.10
N PRO A 171 -1.95 -20.82 4.42
CA PRO A 171 -1.70 -19.49 4.94
C PRO A 171 -0.46 -18.87 4.27
N ILE A 172 -0.47 -17.55 4.11
CA ILE A 172 0.67 -16.82 3.58
C ILE A 172 1.90 -17.05 4.48
N THR A 173 3.07 -17.28 3.89
CA THR A 173 4.34 -17.38 4.63
C THR A 173 5.20 -16.14 4.39
N VAL A 174 6.26 -15.99 5.18
CA VAL A 174 7.23 -14.88 5.01
C VAL A 174 7.86 -14.95 3.63
N GLU A 175 8.25 -16.14 3.15
CA GLU A 175 8.87 -16.34 1.84
C GLU A 175 7.90 -15.95 0.71
N ARG A 176 6.62 -16.31 0.86
CA ARG A 176 5.62 -15.94 -0.15
C ARG A 176 5.40 -14.43 -0.18
N ALA A 177 5.22 -13.81 0.98
CA ALA A 177 5.04 -12.37 1.09
C ALA A 177 6.27 -11.60 0.58
N LEU A 178 7.48 -12.06 0.91
CA LEU A 178 8.74 -11.51 0.41
C LEU A 178 8.83 -11.60 -1.11
N GLN A 179 8.44 -12.75 -1.69
CA GLN A 179 8.41 -12.92 -3.14
C GLN A 179 7.41 -11.97 -3.82
N ASP A 180 6.25 -11.73 -3.20
CA ASP A 180 5.26 -10.78 -3.71
C ASP A 180 5.81 -9.33 -3.66
N VAL A 181 6.52 -8.94 -2.59
CA VAL A 181 7.20 -7.64 -2.48
C VAL A 181 8.28 -7.48 -3.56
N ARG A 182 9.15 -8.48 -3.75
CA ARG A 182 10.19 -8.48 -4.80
C ARG A 182 9.58 -8.33 -6.19
N CYS A 183 8.57 -9.13 -6.51
CA CYS A 183 7.89 -9.10 -7.79
C CYS A 183 7.30 -7.70 -8.08
N LEU A 184 6.73 -7.06 -7.06
CA LEU A 184 6.22 -5.70 -7.18
C LEU A 184 7.35 -4.69 -7.43
N PHE A 185 8.47 -4.79 -6.71
CA PHE A 185 9.62 -3.91 -6.90
C PHE A 185 10.22 -4.07 -8.30
N ASP A 186 10.58 -5.29 -8.70
CA ASP A 186 11.26 -5.57 -9.97
C ASP A 186 10.44 -5.16 -11.20
N LYS A 187 9.12 -5.37 -11.14
CA LYS A 187 8.20 -5.02 -12.23
C LYS A 187 8.20 -3.51 -12.55
N HIS A 188 8.51 -2.68 -11.56
CA HIS A 188 8.39 -1.23 -11.64
C HIS A 188 9.73 -0.51 -11.61
N ALA A 189 10.76 -1.07 -10.96
CA ALA A 189 12.11 -0.50 -10.91
C ALA A 189 12.83 -0.54 -12.28
N ALA A 190 12.46 -1.46 -13.18
CA ALA A 190 13.09 -1.61 -14.49
C ALA A 190 12.51 -0.71 -15.61
N ARG A 191 11.54 0.15 -15.29
CA ARG A 191 10.91 1.09 -16.24
C ARG A 191 11.59 2.44 -16.17
#